data_AF-K9U4Y0-F1
#
_entry.id   AF-K9U4Y0-F1
#
_cell.length_a   1.000
_cell.length_b   1.000
_cell.length_c   1.000
_cell.angle_alpha   90.00
_cell.angle_beta   90.00
_cell.angle_gamma   90.00
#
_symmetry.space_group_name_H-M   'P 1'
#
loop_
_entity.id
_entity.type
_entity.pdbx_description
1 polymer ?
#
loop_
_entity_poly.entity_id
_entity_poly.type
_entity_poly.pdbx_seq_one_letter_code
_entity_poly.pdbx_strand_id
1 'polypeptide(L)' 'MNFQFNLLKFPLWQYLTQPIFDANTKLVLNPQQFEAQHRILLLERCWCKEYDSKDSFFNK' A
#
# COMPACT_ATOMS: atom_id res chain seq x y z
N MET A 1 13.83 0.05 6.75
CA MET A 1 13.82 1.52 6.90
C MET A 1 12.37 1.97 7.04
N ASN A 2 11.95 2.40 8.24
CA ASN A 2 10.57 2.80 8.53
C ASN A 2 10.45 4.33 8.40
N PHE A 3 9.75 4.79 7.37
CA PHE A 3 9.44 6.21 7.20
C PHE A 3 8.00 6.46 7.66
N GLN A 4 7.82 6.82 8.93
CA GLN A 4 6.56 7.38 9.44
C GLN A 4 6.46 8.86 8.99
N PHE A 5 5.99 9.09 7.75
CA PHE A 5 5.57 10.43 7.30
C PHE A 5 4.11 10.69 7.69
N ASN A 6 3.84 10.88 8.98
CA ASN A 6 2.49 11.16 9.51
C ASN A 6 2.07 12.65 9.39
N LEU A 7 2.46 13.36 8.32
CA LEU A 7 2.14 14.81 8.19
C LEU A 7 1.41 15.21 6.92
N LEU A 8 1.26 14.30 5.95
CA LEU A 8 0.43 14.51 4.77
C LEU A 8 -0.57 13.35 4.71
N LYS A 9 -1.87 13.65 4.82
CA LYS A 9 -2.95 12.64 4.65
C LYS A 9 -2.82 11.92 3.30
N PHE A 10 -2.18 12.58 2.33
CA PHE A 10 -1.90 12.05 1.02
C PHE A 10 -0.48 11.45 0.93
N PRO A 11 -0.34 10.19 0.49
CA PRO A 11 0.96 9.55 0.32
C PRO A 11 1.68 10.03 -0.95
N LEU A 12 2.14 11.28 -0.92
CA LEU A 12 2.83 11.98 -2.02
C LEU A 12 4.02 11.19 -2.55
N TRP A 13 4.81 10.61 -1.66
CA TRP A 13 5.98 9.81 -2.06
C TRP A 13 5.58 8.58 -2.87
N GLN A 14 4.54 7.86 -2.44
CA GLN A 14 4.10 6.64 -3.13
C GLN A 14 3.44 6.95 -4.47
N TYR A 15 2.77 8.11 -4.56
CA TYR A 15 2.25 8.64 -5.81
C TYR A 15 3.38 9.01 -6.78
N LEU A 16 4.45 9.66 -6.31
CA LEU A 16 5.58 10.04 -7.15
C LEU A 16 6.43 8.84 -7.59
N THR A 17 6.51 7.78 -6.78
CA THR A 17 7.21 6.53 -7.13
C THR A 17 6.35 5.55 -7.93
N GLN A 18 5.20 5.99 -8.46
CA GLN A 18 4.43 5.15 -9.38
C GLN A 18 5.35 4.67 -10.52
N PRO A 19 5.27 3.40 -10.94
CA PRO A 19 6.02 2.92 -12.09
C PRO A 19 5.49 3.58 -13.36
N ILE A 20 6.19 4.63 -13.79
CA ILE A 20 5.74 5.52 -14.88
C ILE A 20 5.81 4.83 -16.26
N PHE A 21 6.58 3.74 -16.35
CA PHE A 21 6.96 3.09 -17.61
C PHE A 21 6.69 1.58 -17.65
N ASP A 22 5.96 1.02 -16.70
CA ASP A 22 5.63 -0.40 -16.72
C ASP A 22 4.28 -0.61 -17.40
N ALA A 23 4.30 -1.36 -18.51
CA ALA A 23 3.12 -1.68 -19.33
C ALA A 23 2.07 -2.51 -18.58
N ASN A 24 2.47 -3.17 -17.49
CA ASN A 24 1.57 -4.02 -16.69
C ASN A 24 0.86 -3.24 -15.58
N THR A 25 1.38 -2.07 -15.21
CA THR A 25 0.80 -1.26 -14.13
C THR A 25 0.04 -0.08 -14.70
N LYS A 26 -1.23 0.06 -14.31
CA LYS A 26 -2.03 1.23 -14.67
C LYS A 26 -1.46 2.47 -13.98
N LEU A 27 -0.87 3.36 -14.76
CA LEU A 27 -0.47 4.68 -14.33
C LEU A 27 -1.72 5.50 -13.97
N VAL A 28 -1.83 5.92 -12.71
CA VAL A 28 -2.97 6.72 -12.22
C VAL A 28 -2.50 8.13 -11.95
N LEU A 29 -2.73 9.02 -12.91
CA LEU A 29 -2.37 10.44 -12.86
C LEU A 29 -3.37 11.31 -12.09
N ASN A 30 -4.52 10.75 -11.71
CA ASN A 30 -5.47 11.45 -10.87
C ASN A 30 -5.15 11.16 -9.39
N PRO A 31 -4.73 12.17 -8.61
CA PRO A 31 -4.33 11.96 -7.22
C PRO A 31 -5.46 11.42 -6.34
N GLN A 32 -6.72 11.82 -6.57
CA GLN A 32 -7.86 11.32 -5.78
C GLN A 32 -8.11 9.82 -6.03
N GLN A 33 -7.99 9.38 -7.28
CA GLN A 33 -8.15 7.97 -7.64
C GLN A 33 -7.03 7.12 -7.04
N PHE A 34 -5.79 7.63 -7.09
CA PHE A 34 -4.66 6.95 -6.48
C PHE A 34 -4.84 6.80 -4.97
N GLU A 35 -5.29 7.84 -4.26
CA GLU A 35 -5.50 7.77 -2.81
C GLU A 35 -6.51 6.68 -2.44
N ALA A 36 -7.64 6.61 -3.14
CA ALA A 36 -8.65 5.59 -2.90
C ALA A 36 -8.10 4.18 -3.11
N GLN A 37 -7.40 3.94 -4.21
CA GLN A 37 -6.78 2.64 -4.53
C GLN A 37 -5.68 2.27 -3.53
N HIS A 38 -4.86 3.25 -3.15
CA HIS A 38 -3.76 3.06 -2.20
C HIS A 38 -4.27 2.63 -0.82
N ARG A 39 -5.36 3.26 -0.35
CA ARG A 39 -6.02 2.89 0.92
C ARG A 39 -6.55 1.45 0.90
N ILE A 40 -7.15 1.03 -0.22
CA ILE A 40 -7.64 -0.35 -0.37
C ILE A 40 -6.46 -1.34 -0.29
N LEU A 41 -5.37 -1.10 -1.02
CA LEU A 41 -4.18 -1.95 -0.99
C LEU A 41 -3.56 -2.05 0.41
N LEU A 42 -3.56 -0.96 1.19
CA LEU A 42 -3.11 -0.99 2.57
C LEU A 42 -4.00 -1.88 3.45
N LEU A 43 -5.32 -1.77 3.29
CA LEU A 43 -6.28 -2.61 4.01
C LEU A 43 -6.10 -4.08 3.64
N GLU A 44 -5.97 -4.41 2.35
CA GLU A 44 -5.71 -5.78 1.88
C GLU A 44 -4.41 -6.35 2.47
N ARG A 45 -3.33 -5.55 2.52
CA ARG A 45 -2.06 -5.99 3.13
C ARG A 45 -2.19 -6.24 4.62
N CYS A 46 -2.88 -5.37 5.35
CA CYS A 46 -3.15 -5.57 6.77
C CYS A 46 -4.02 -6.81 6.99
N TRP A 47 -5.02 -7.01 6.13
CA TRP A 47 -5.91 -8.16 6.17
C TRP A 47 -5.16 -9.49 5.92
N CYS A 48 -4.28 -9.54 4.92
CA CYS A 48 -3.43 -10.71 4.69
C CYS A 48 -2.44 -10.96 5.84
N LYS A 49 -1.91 -9.90 6.46
CA LYS A 49 -0.93 -10.00 7.55
C LYS A 49 -1.55 -10.53 8.85
N GLU A 50 -2.84 -10.33 9.07
CA GLU A 50 -3.57 -10.89 10.23
C GLU A 50 -3.75 -12.41 10.16
N TYR A 51 -3.57 -13.02 8.98
CA TYR A 51 -3.65 -14.46 8.80
C TYR A 51 -2.32 -15.16 9.14
N ASP A 52 -1.20 -14.55 8.77
CA ASP A 52 0.16 -15.11 8.93
C ASP A 52 0.62 -15.20 10.40
N SER A 53 0.00 -14.42 11.30
CA SER A 53 0.30 -14.47 12.74
C SER A 53 -0.38 -15.61 13.49
N LYS A 54 -1.31 -16.36 12.86
CA LYS A 54 -2.01 -17.48 13.51
C LYS A 54 -1.38 -18.85 13.24
N ASP A 55 -0.62 -19.00 12.16
CA ASP A 55 0.03 -20.28 11.83
C ASP A 55 1.32 -20.54 12.62
N SER A 56 1.94 -19.49 13.18
CA SER A 56 3.13 -19.64 14.05
C SER A 56 2.80 -20.02 15.50
N PHE A 57 1.53 -19.93 15.93
CA PHE A 57 1.09 -20.32 17.28
C PHE A 57 0.52 -21.75 17.36
N PHE A 58 0.27 -22.42 16.23
CA PHE A 58 -0.35 -23.76 16.19
C PHE A 58 0.62 -24.91 15.87
N ASN A 59 1.92 -24.65 15.72
CA ASN A 59 2.95 -25.68 15.66
C ASN A 59 3.81 -25.68 16.93
N LYS A 60 3.23 -26.11 18.06
CA LYS A 60 3.99 -26.51 19.25
C LYS A 60 3.36 -27.71 19.92
#